data_AF-A0A968MCL5-F1
#
_entry.id   AF-A0A968MCL5-F1
#
_cell.length_a   1.000
_cell.length_b   1.000
_cell.length_c   1.000
_cell.angle_alpha   90.00
_cell.angle_beta   90.00
_cell.angle_gamma   90.00
#
_symmetry.space_group_name_H-M   'P 1'
#
loop_
_entity.id
_entity.type
_entity.pdbx_description
1 polymer ?
#
loop_
_entity_poly.entity_id
_entity_poly.type
_entity_poly.pdbx_seq_one_letter_code
_entity_poly.pdbx_strand_id
1 'polypeptide(L)'
;MDNLQSDGDEETVAEELARLAQETLEAQAGSSSTAAMRERCQRIIELFAKGAILEARDNFHAALVLLYGERLSHYDLARTFAWRAAKLGESRSWSVYAMAWDRWLIAAGKPQRFGTQIIRLNGRWTLGLVDPEVNDQQRAMYGVLPLYVQEERAKQLQRQEESDT
;
A
#
# COMPACT_ATOMS: atom_id res chain seq x y z
N MET A 1 17.26 -42.27 27.21
CA MET A 1 17.63 -41.50 26.01
C MET A 1 16.43 -40.62 25.71
N ASP A 2 16.40 -39.45 26.37
CA ASP A 2 15.36 -38.46 26.11
C ASP A 2 15.63 -37.85 24.74
N ASN A 3 14.72 -38.13 23.82
CA ASN A 3 14.71 -37.56 22.50
C ASN A 3 14.15 -36.13 22.63
N LEU A 4 15.04 -35.18 22.93
CA LEU A 4 14.79 -33.75 22.73
C LEU A 4 14.65 -33.52 21.21
N GLN A 5 13.46 -33.82 20.68
CA GLN A 5 13.03 -33.25 19.42
C GLN A 5 12.94 -31.75 19.63
N SER A 6 13.92 -31.05 19.06
CA SER A 6 13.88 -29.63 18.76
C SER A 6 12.59 -29.34 18.00
N ASP A 7 11.56 -28.87 18.69
CA ASP A 7 10.43 -28.16 18.07
C ASP A 7 11.05 -26.99 17.30
N GLY A 8 11.16 -27.12 15.98
CA GLY A 8 11.53 -26.02 15.12
C GLY A 8 10.39 -25.01 15.17
N ASP A 9 10.67 -23.81 15.67
CA ASP A 9 9.69 -22.73 15.80
C ASP A 9 8.95 -22.51 14.47
N GLU A 10 7.69 -22.98 14.38
CA GLU A 10 6.83 -22.70 13.24
C GLU A 10 6.54 -21.19 13.20
N GLU A 11 6.83 -20.54 12.06
CA GLU A 11 6.54 -19.12 11.85
C GLU A 11 5.05 -18.85 12.12
N THR A 12 4.76 -17.93 13.05
CA THR A 12 3.39 -17.53 13.34
C THR A 12 2.81 -16.71 12.18
N VAL A 13 1.48 -16.66 12.04
CA VAL A 13 0.83 -15.83 11.01
C VAL A 13 1.25 -14.36 11.09
N ALA A 14 1.42 -13.83 12.30
CA ALA A 14 1.83 -12.44 12.50
C ALA A 14 3.26 -12.18 11.99
N GLU A 15 4.18 -13.12 12.22
CA GLU A 15 5.55 -13.08 11.71
C GLU A 15 5.58 -13.20 10.18
N GLU A 16 4.79 -14.13 9.63
CA GLU A 16 4.66 -14.30 8.18
C GLU A 16 4.15 -13.00 7.52
N LEU A 17 3.10 -12.40 8.06
CA LEU A 17 2.55 -11.13 7.55
C LEU A 17 3.59 -10.00 7.62
N ALA A 18 4.33 -9.90 8.72
CA ALA A 18 5.38 -8.91 8.88
C ALA A 18 6.51 -9.10 7.84
N ARG A 19 6.96 -10.34 7.63
CA ARG A 19 7.97 -10.67 6.63
C ARG A 19 7.49 -10.34 5.21
N LEU A 20 6.27 -10.72 4.84
CA LEU A 20 5.70 -10.40 3.51
C LEU A 20 5.60 -8.88 3.27
N ALA A 21 5.25 -8.11 4.29
CA ALA A 21 5.23 -6.65 4.21
C ALA A 21 6.64 -6.07 4.06
N GLN A 22 7.61 -6.58 4.82
CA GLN A 22 9.01 -6.16 4.70
C GLN A 22 9.56 -6.43 3.29
N GLU A 23 9.41 -7.66 2.78
CA GLU A 23 9.81 -8.04 1.42
C GLU A 23 9.15 -7.15 0.36
N THR A 24 7.90 -6.73 0.60
CA THR A 24 7.20 -5.80 -0.28
C THR A 24 7.85 -4.41 -0.29
N LEU A 25 8.22 -3.88 0.87
CA LEU A 25 8.86 -2.57 0.96
C LEU A 25 10.28 -2.59 0.37
N GLU A 26 11.06 -3.63 0.65
CA GLU A 26 12.38 -3.83 0.05
C GLU A 26 12.30 -3.93 -1.48
N ALA A 27 11.29 -4.64 -1.99
CA ALA A 27 11.01 -4.72 -3.42
C ALA A 27 10.68 -3.37 -4.09
N GLN A 28 10.15 -2.39 -3.34
CA GLN A 28 9.93 -1.03 -3.86
C GLN A 28 11.20 -0.18 -3.88
N ALA A 29 12.19 -0.50 -3.05
CA ALA A 29 13.48 0.19 -3.01
C ALA A 29 14.50 -0.37 -4.03
N GLY A 30 14.24 -1.56 -4.58
CA GLY A 30 15.12 -2.25 -5.52
C GLY A 30 14.41 -2.75 -6.78
N SER A 31 15.02 -3.72 -7.46
CA SER A 31 14.41 -4.43 -8.59
C SER A 31 13.77 -5.73 -8.09
N SER A 32 12.47 -5.89 -8.29
CA SER A 32 11.72 -7.09 -7.90
C SER A 32 10.85 -7.60 -9.04
N SER A 33 10.66 -8.92 -9.09
CA SER A 33 9.83 -9.57 -10.10
C SER A 33 8.33 -9.41 -9.80
N THR A 34 7.54 -9.15 -10.84
CA THR A 34 6.07 -9.19 -10.79
C THR A 34 5.53 -10.53 -10.26
N ALA A 35 6.24 -11.64 -10.51
CA ALA A 35 5.83 -12.95 -10.00
C ALA A 35 5.85 -13.01 -8.46
N ALA A 36 6.94 -12.51 -7.84
CA ALA A 36 7.06 -12.48 -6.38
C ALA A 36 6.00 -11.56 -5.73
N MET A 37 5.68 -10.42 -6.37
CA MET A 37 4.57 -9.58 -5.91
C MET A 37 3.23 -10.32 -5.95
N ARG A 38 2.94 -11.06 -7.03
CA ARG A 38 1.71 -11.86 -7.15
C ARG A 38 1.63 -12.94 -6.08
N GLU A 39 2.72 -13.63 -5.79
CA GLU A 39 2.80 -14.64 -4.73
C GLU A 39 2.49 -14.05 -3.36
N ARG A 40 3.09 -12.91 -3.01
CA ARG A 40 2.80 -12.23 -1.74
C ARG A 40 1.33 -11.80 -1.65
N CYS A 41 0.78 -11.20 -2.70
CA CYS A 41 -0.64 -10.83 -2.74
C CYS A 41 -1.56 -12.05 -2.59
N GLN A 42 -1.25 -13.14 -3.30
CA GLN A 42 -2.01 -14.39 -3.22
C GLN A 42 -1.96 -14.97 -1.80
N ARG A 43 -0.80 -14.91 -1.14
CA ARG A 43 -0.67 -15.38 0.23
C ARG A 43 -1.53 -14.61 1.22
N ILE A 44 -1.62 -13.28 1.09
CA ILE A 44 -2.54 -12.47 1.91
C ILE A 44 -4.00 -12.90 1.71
N ILE A 45 -4.39 -13.18 0.47
CA ILE A 45 -5.76 -13.62 0.16
C ILE A 45 -6.07 -14.98 0.81
N GLU A 46 -5.13 -15.91 0.81
CA GLU A 46 -5.28 -17.21 1.48
C GLU A 46 -5.40 -17.07 3.01
N LEU A 47 -4.55 -16.25 3.63
CA LEU A 47 -4.61 -15.97 5.07
C LEU A 47 -5.94 -15.30 5.45
N PHE A 48 -6.42 -14.39 4.59
CA PHE A 48 -7.72 -13.77 4.77
C PHE A 48 -8.88 -14.77 4.67
N ALA A 49 -8.85 -15.67 3.68
CA ALA A 49 -9.88 -16.70 3.50
C ALA A 49 -9.95 -17.67 4.69
N LYS A 50 -8.83 -17.87 5.40
CA LYS A 50 -8.75 -18.67 6.63
C LYS A 50 -9.19 -17.91 7.90
N GLY A 51 -9.49 -16.62 7.80
CA GLY A 51 -9.82 -15.77 8.95
C GLY A 51 -8.63 -15.47 9.85
N ALA A 52 -7.39 -15.54 9.33
CA ALA A 52 -6.17 -15.45 10.13
C ALA A 52 -5.64 -14.01 10.31
N ILE A 53 -6.25 -13.02 9.66
CA ILE A 53 -5.83 -11.61 9.72
C ILE A 53 -6.75 -10.87 10.69
N LEU A 54 -6.33 -10.76 11.96
CA LEU A 54 -7.19 -10.33 13.05
C LEU A 54 -6.70 -9.04 13.71
N GLU A 55 -5.42 -9.00 14.07
CA GLU A 55 -4.87 -7.92 14.89
C GLU A 55 -4.61 -6.64 14.08
N ALA A 56 -4.43 -5.52 14.78
CA ALA A 56 -4.16 -4.22 14.15
C ALA A 56 -2.94 -4.29 13.21
N ARG A 57 -1.87 -4.95 13.67
CA ARG A 57 -0.61 -5.11 12.91
C ARG A 57 -0.76 -6.04 11.71
N ASP A 58 -1.49 -7.14 11.87
CA ASP A 58 -1.78 -8.10 10.79
C ASP A 58 -2.49 -7.39 9.63
N ASN A 59 -3.55 -6.64 9.96
CA ASN A 59 -4.30 -5.86 9.00
C ASN A 59 -3.41 -4.81 8.32
N PHE A 60 -2.55 -4.13 9.08
CA PHE A 60 -1.62 -3.14 8.51
C PHE A 60 -0.63 -3.77 7.52
N HIS A 61 -0.01 -4.88 7.88
CA HIS A 61 0.92 -5.60 7.01
C HIS A 61 0.23 -6.14 5.75
N ALA A 62 -0.95 -6.75 5.89
CA ALA A 62 -1.75 -7.20 4.77
C ALA A 62 -2.11 -6.05 3.82
N ALA A 63 -2.47 -4.89 4.38
CA ALA A 63 -2.77 -3.69 3.59
C ALA A 63 -1.56 -3.20 2.79
N LEU A 64 -0.37 -3.18 3.40
CA LEU A 64 0.87 -2.78 2.72
C LEU A 64 1.20 -3.70 1.54
N VAL A 65 1.10 -5.02 1.71
CA VAL A 65 1.35 -5.97 0.63
C VAL A 65 0.41 -5.73 -0.55
N LEU A 66 -0.89 -5.63 -0.27
CA LEU A 66 -1.92 -5.47 -1.30
C LEU A 66 -1.91 -4.09 -1.96
N LEU A 67 -1.42 -3.04 -1.27
CA LEU A 67 -1.28 -1.70 -1.82
C LEU A 67 -0.42 -1.67 -3.09
N TYR A 68 0.60 -2.52 -3.13
CA TYR A 68 1.53 -2.66 -4.25
C TYR A 68 1.15 -3.79 -5.21
N GLY A 69 -0.03 -4.37 -5.07
CA GLY A 69 -0.60 -5.28 -6.05
C GLY A 69 -0.95 -4.59 -7.38
N GLU A 70 -1.43 -5.38 -8.34
CA GLU A 70 -1.71 -4.92 -9.71
C GLU A 70 -3.21 -4.95 -10.11
N ARG A 71 -4.10 -5.34 -9.18
CA ARG A 71 -5.54 -5.55 -9.48
C ARG A 71 -6.42 -4.61 -8.66
N LEU A 72 -7.56 -4.22 -9.24
CA LEU A 72 -8.56 -3.41 -8.55
C LEU A 72 -9.01 -4.02 -7.22
N SER A 73 -9.15 -5.35 -7.17
CA SER A 73 -9.50 -6.09 -5.95
C SER A 73 -8.40 -6.03 -4.87
N HIS A 74 -7.12 -5.90 -5.26
CA HIS A 74 -6.04 -5.72 -4.29
C HIS A 74 -6.15 -4.36 -3.60
N TYR A 75 -6.39 -3.29 -4.36
CA TYR A 75 -6.53 -1.95 -3.79
C TYR A 75 -7.76 -1.84 -2.89
N ASP A 76 -8.86 -2.49 -3.25
CA ASP A 76 -10.07 -2.50 -2.41
C ASP A 76 -9.85 -3.27 -1.09
N LEU A 77 -9.18 -4.42 -1.16
CA LEU A 77 -8.86 -5.21 0.03
C LEU A 77 -7.80 -4.52 0.90
N ALA A 78 -6.80 -3.88 0.29
CA ALA A 78 -5.81 -3.04 0.98
C ALA A 78 -6.50 -1.90 1.76
N ARG A 79 -7.46 -1.22 1.13
CA ARG A 79 -8.27 -0.17 1.77
C ARG A 79 -9.07 -0.72 2.94
N THR A 80 -9.67 -1.91 2.79
CA THR A 80 -10.43 -2.57 3.86
C THR A 80 -9.54 -2.89 5.07
N PHE A 81 -8.38 -3.50 4.85
CA PHE A 81 -7.46 -3.83 5.93
C PHE A 81 -6.83 -2.60 6.57
N ALA A 82 -6.44 -1.59 5.79
CA ALA A 82 -5.92 -0.34 6.32
C ALA A 82 -6.94 0.37 7.23
N TRP A 83 -8.23 0.37 6.83
CA TRP A 83 -9.30 0.90 7.67
C TRP A 83 -9.45 0.11 8.97
N ARG A 84 -9.45 -1.23 8.91
CA ARG A 84 -9.55 -2.11 10.10
C ARG A 84 -8.39 -1.86 11.05
N ALA A 85 -7.15 -1.88 10.54
CA ALA A 85 -5.94 -1.61 11.31
C ALA A 85 -6.01 -0.25 12.02
N ALA A 86 -6.41 0.80 11.29
CA ALA A 86 -6.58 2.13 11.86
C ALA A 86 -7.63 2.17 12.98
N LYS A 87 -8.75 1.46 12.82
CA LYS A 87 -9.79 1.35 13.85
C LYS A 87 -9.34 0.55 15.08
N LEU A 88 -8.42 -0.38 14.90
CA LEU A 88 -7.80 -1.15 15.98
C LEU A 88 -6.60 -0.42 16.63
N GLY A 89 -6.31 0.82 16.23
CA GLY A 89 -5.30 1.68 16.87
C GLY A 89 -3.99 1.82 16.10
N GLU A 90 -3.83 1.17 14.94
CA GLU A 90 -2.64 1.35 14.09
C GLU A 90 -2.79 2.60 13.21
N SER A 91 -2.49 3.76 13.79
CA SER A 91 -2.70 5.09 13.18
C SER A 91 -1.97 5.29 11.86
N ARG A 92 -0.83 4.62 11.65
CA ARG A 92 -0.06 4.67 10.38
C ARG A 92 -0.88 4.13 9.21
N SER A 93 -1.90 3.31 9.47
CA SER A 93 -2.75 2.74 8.42
C SER A 93 -3.64 3.76 7.71
N TRP A 94 -3.86 4.96 8.27
CA TRP A 94 -4.67 5.97 7.61
C TRP A 94 -4.05 6.47 6.29
N SER A 95 -2.73 6.56 6.20
CA SER A 95 -2.05 6.94 4.96
C SER A 95 -2.14 5.82 3.92
N VAL A 96 -1.99 4.56 4.36
CA VAL A 96 -2.19 3.37 3.52
C VAL A 96 -3.63 3.32 2.99
N TYR A 97 -4.62 3.65 3.81
CA TYR A 97 -6.03 3.74 3.40
C TYR A 97 -6.23 4.78 2.29
N ALA A 98 -5.70 5.99 2.46
CA ALA A 98 -5.78 7.04 1.45
C ALA A 98 -5.10 6.64 0.13
N MET A 99 -3.90 6.06 0.22
CA MET A 99 -3.16 5.57 -0.95
C MET A 99 -3.88 4.44 -1.69
N ALA A 100 -4.47 3.49 -0.97
CA ALA A 100 -5.23 2.39 -1.56
C ALA A 100 -6.50 2.90 -2.26
N TRP A 101 -7.18 3.88 -1.67
CA TRP A 101 -8.36 4.49 -2.27
C TRP A 101 -8.03 5.22 -3.57
N ASP A 102 -6.97 6.05 -3.58
CA ASP A 102 -6.59 6.76 -4.80
C ASP A 102 -6.15 5.81 -5.92
N ARG A 103 -5.40 4.75 -5.60
CA ARG A 103 -5.04 3.70 -6.57
C ARG A 103 -6.28 3.02 -7.15
N TRP A 104 -7.26 2.69 -6.31
CA TRP A 104 -8.53 2.14 -6.77
C TRP A 104 -9.29 3.11 -7.67
N LEU A 105 -9.36 4.40 -7.31
CA LEU A 105 -10.03 5.43 -8.10
C LEU A 105 -9.38 5.61 -9.46
N ILE A 106 -8.06 5.71 -9.52
CA ILE A 106 -7.31 5.80 -10.78
C ILE A 106 -7.55 4.56 -11.65
N ALA A 107 -7.44 3.37 -11.08
CA ALA A 107 -7.69 2.12 -11.81
C ALA A 107 -9.14 2.03 -12.33
N ALA A 108 -10.09 2.68 -11.65
CA ALA A 108 -11.48 2.82 -12.07
C ALA A 108 -11.77 4.04 -12.98
N GLY A 109 -10.75 4.78 -13.41
CA GLY A 109 -10.89 5.95 -14.29
C GLY A 109 -11.51 7.18 -13.60
N LYS A 110 -11.41 7.28 -12.27
CA LYS A 110 -11.98 8.35 -11.45
C LYS A 110 -10.89 9.29 -10.91
N PRO A 111 -11.22 10.56 -10.60
CA PRO A 111 -10.32 11.46 -9.88
C PRO A 111 -9.86 10.85 -8.55
N GLN A 112 -8.61 11.11 -8.18
CA GLN A 112 -8.09 10.77 -6.86
C GLN A 112 -8.84 11.54 -5.79
N ARG A 113 -9.01 10.96 -4.61
CA ARG A 113 -9.59 11.67 -3.47
C ARG A 113 -8.51 12.44 -2.70
N PHE A 114 -7.36 11.80 -2.47
CA PHE A 114 -6.31 12.33 -1.62
C PHE A 114 -5.13 12.96 -2.37
N GLY A 115 -4.96 12.68 -3.66
CA GLY A 115 -3.82 13.16 -4.45
C GLY A 115 -2.51 12.46 -4.11
N THR A 116 -2.60 11.21 -3.65
CA THR A 116 -1.43 10.45 -3.15
C THR A 116 -0.60 9.82 -4.26
N GLN A 117 -1.15 9.65 -5.46
CA GLN A 117 -0.46 9.02 -6.58
C GLN A 117 0.06 10.07 -7.55
N ILE A 118 1.34 9.93 -7.90
CA ILE A 118 1.93 10.57 -9.07
C ILE A 118 1.88 9.55 -10.20
N ILE A 119 1.27 9.92 -11.31
CA ILE A 119 1.03 9.05 -12.46
C ILE A 119 1.65 9.64 -13.71
N ARG A 120 1.78 8.82 -14.75
CA ARG A 120 2.21 9.25 -16.06
C ARG A 120 1.01 9.41 -16.98
N LEU A 121 0.78 10.63 -17.46
CA LEU A 121 -0.31 10.95 -18.38
C LEU A 121 0.25 11.68 -19.60
N ASN A 122 -0.05 11.18 -20.80
CA ASN A 122 0.46 11.74 -22.06
C ASN A 122 1.99 11.94 -22.06
N GLY A 123 2.71 10.97 -21.49
CA GLY A 123 4.17 10.99 -21.42
C GLY A 123 4.77 11.84 -20.30
N ARG A 124 3.97 12.59 -19.53
CA ARG A 124 4.44 13.49 -18.46
C ARG A 124 4.04 13.00 -17.06
N TRP A 125 4.89 13.27 -16.07
CA TRP A 125 4.59 13.06 -14.66
C TRP A 125 3.61 14.11 -14.13
N THR A 126 2.52 13.68 -13.48
CA THR A 126 1.46 14.55 -12.94
C THR A 126 0.68 13.86 -11.81
N LEU A 127 -0.12 14.59 -11.04
CA LEU A 127 -1.13 14.00 -10.16
C LEU A 127 -2.42 13.61 -10.91
N GLY A 128 -2.60 14.07 -12.15
CA GLY A 128 -3.88 13.92 -12.83
C GLY A 128 -5.01 14.66 -12.11
N LEU A 129 -6.24 14.14 -12.19
CA LEU A 129 -7.40 14.75 -11.54
C LEU A 129 -7.45 14.38 -10.06
N VAL A 130 -7.66 15.38 -9.21
CA VAL A 130 -7.85 15.24 -7.76
C VAL A 130 -9.17 15.93 -7.36
N ASP A 131 -9.91 15.30 -6.47
CA ASP A 131 -11.15 15.81 -5.88
C ASP A 131 -10.89 17.16 -5.17
N PRO A 132 -11.47 18.27 -5.66
CA PRO A 132 -11.26 19.60 -5.09
C PRO A 132 -11.98 19.78 -3.74
N GLU A 133 -12.92 18.91 -3.39
CA GLU A 133 -13.68 19.01 -2.13
C GLU A 133 -12.85 18.55 -0.92
N VAL A 134 -11.71 17.90 -1.14
CA VAL A 134 -10.81 17.47 -0.06
C VAL A 134 -9.72 18.52 0.17
N ASN A 135 -9.81 19.24 1.29
CA ASN A 135 -8.83 20.23 1.70
C ASN A 135 -7.64 19.62 2.45
N ASP A 136 -6.58 20.41 2.68
CA ASP A 136 -5.34 19.92 3.30
C ASP A 136 -5.51 19.53 4.78
N GLN A 137 -6.47 20.12 5.51
CA GLN A 137 -6.77 19.68 6.87
C GLN A 137 -7.36 18.28 6.88
N GLN A 138 -8.26 17.99 5.93
CA GLN A 138 -8.79 16.64 5.74
C GLN A 138 -7.71 15.67 5.29
N ARG A 139 -6.78 16.06 4.40
CA ARG A 139 -5.61 15.23 4.03
C ARG A 139 -4.76 14.88 5.25
N ALA A 140 -4.50 15.86 6.12
CA ALA A 140 -3.72 15.65 7.33
C ALA A 140 -4.36 14.63 8.30
N MET A 141 -5.70 14.56 8.37
CA MET A 141 -6.39 13.52 9.17
C MET A 141 -6.07 12.09 8.69
N TYR A 142 -5.70 11.94 7.42
CA TYR A 142 -5.26 10.67 6.84
C TYR A 142 -3.74 10.50 6.79
N GLY A 143 -2.97 11.40 7.41
CA GLY A 143 -1.50 11.39 7.30
C GLY A 143 -1.00 11.70 5.89
N VAL A 144 -1.82 12.35 5.06
CA VAL A 144 -1.45 12.79 3.71
C VAL A 144 -0.99 14.25 3.77
N LEU A 145 0.15 14.53 3.13
CA LEU A 145 0.70 15.89 3.05
C LEU A 145 -0.22 16.82 2.22
N PRO A 146 -0.10 18.15 2.38
CA PRO A 146 -0.82 19.10 1.54
C PRO A 146 -0.64 18.84 0.04
N LEU A 147 -1.67 19.12 -0.75
CA LEU A 147 -1.70 18.76 -2.17
C LEU A 147 -0.50 19.34 -2.94
N TYR A 148 -0.13 20.60 -2.64
CA TYR A 148 0.98 21.27 -3.30
C TYR A 148 2.31 20.51 -3.18
N VAL A 149 2.53 19.74 -2.10
CA VAL A 149 3.77 18.97 -1.91
C VAL A 149 3.86 17.86 -2.96
N GLN A 150 2.73 17.24 -3.27
CA GLN A 150 2.64 16.17 -4.27
C GLN A 150 2.78 16.74 -5.69
N GLU A 151 2.23 17.93 -5.94
CA GLU A 151 2.40 18.65 -7.21
C GLU A 151 3.87 19.01 -7.46
N GLU A 152 4.57 19.51 -6.44
CA GLU A 152 6.00 19.82 -6.55
C GLU A 152 6.85 18.57 -6.79
N ARG A 153 6.52 17.44 -6.15
CA ARG A 153 7.17 16.14 -6.43
C ARG A 153 6.97 15.69 -7.87
N ALA A 154 5.76 15.84 -8.43
CA ALA A 154 5.49 15.51 -9.83
C ALA A 154 6.32 16.40 -10.78
N LYS A 155 6.42 17.70 -10.49
CA LYS A 155 7.28 18.63 -11.26
C LYS A 155 8.77 18.27 -11.16
N GLN A 156 9.24 17.82 -10.00
CA GLN A 156 10.62 17.38 -9.82
C GLN A 156 10.94 16.14 -10.65
N LEU A 157 10.06 15.13 -10.63
CA LEU A 157 10.20 13.93 -11.47
C LEU A 157 10.21 14.27 -12.96
N GLN A 158 9.35 15.19 -13.40
CA GLN A 158 9.34 15.65 -14.79
C GLN A 158 10.66 16.31 -15.18
N ARG A 159 11.23 17.17 -14.33
CA ARG A 159 12.51 17.84 -14.60
C ARG A 159 13.68 16.86 -14.66
N GLN A 160 13.71 15.86 -13.78
CA GLN A 160 14.76 14.84 -13.76
C GLN A 160 14.75 14.01 -15.05
N GLU A 161 13.57 13.61 -15.51
CA GLU A 161 13.46 12.88 -16.77
C GLU A 161 13.87 13.70 -17.99
N GLU A 162 13.51 14.99 -18.01
CA GLU A 162 13.93 15.92 -19.07
C GLU A 162 15.45 16.18 -19.07
N SER A 163 16.13 16.07 -17.93
CA SER A 163 17.61 16.19 -17.86
C SER A 163 18.36 14.93 -18.25
N ASP A 164 17.72 13.76 -18.14
CA ASP A 164 18.32 12.46 -18.45
C ASP A 164 18.12 12.04 -19.92
N THR A 165 17.34 12.81 -20.70
CA THR A 165 17.04 12.60 -22.13
C THR A 165 17.88 13.51 -23.02
#